data_AF-A0A968U5X1-F1
#
_entry.id   AF-A0A968U5X1-F1
#
_cell.length_a   1.000
_cell.length_b   1.000
_cell.length_c   1.000
_cell.angle_alpha   90.00
_cell.angle_beta   90.00
_cell.angle_gamma   90.00
#
_symmetry.space_group_name_H-M   'P 1'
#
loop_
_entity.id
_entity.type
_entity.pdbx_description
1 polymer ?
#
loop_
_entity_poly.entity_id
_entity_poly.type
_entity_poly.pdbx_seq_one_letter_code
_entity_poly.pdbx_strand_id
1 'polypeptide(L)'
;MQDKFPMVELIYGNFRGIEGLVLRRSVQIKERLIPKLMQANPGLKEQYAAKLKHVNQLNSTIRNAKEIESINAKIEPLLEQLEGQLRQTDWLCGTTYSLADTVWTAVLNWFDELKFGSLWADNKHPALRAYFNRLKSRPSFITAIKSDEMPLPMILAGLRRIFLSI
;
A
#
# COMPACT_ATOMS: atom_id res chain seq x y z
N MET A 1 -2.74 -12.22 9.04
CA MET A 1 -1.76 -12.48 7.97
C MET A 1 -1.35 -11.20 7.26
N GLN A 2 -2.30 -10.38 6.79
CA GLN A 2 -2.01 -9.09 6.16
C GLN A 2 -1.43 -8.01 7.10
N ASP A 3 -1.81 -7.96 8.38
CA ASP A 3 -1.29 -6.98 9.37
C ASP A 3 0.25 -6.96 9.49
N LYS A 4 0.92 -8.08 9.18
CA LYS A 4 2.39 -8.20 9.22
C LYS A 4 3.05 -7.95 7.87
N PHE A 5 2.27 -7.75 6.80
CA PHE A 5 2.81 -7.54 5.46
C PHE A 5 3.24 -6.07 5.32
N PRO A 6 4.49 -5.78 4.88
CA PRO A 6 5.02 -4.42 4.80
C PRO A 6 4.46 -3.68 3.58
N MET A 7 3.17 -3.33 3.63
CA MET A 7 2.44 -2.69 2.53
C MET A 7 3.02 -1.33 2.17
N VAL A 8 3.47 -0.53 3.14
CA VAL A 8 4.00 0.81 2.89
C VAL A 8 5.32 0.72 2.12
N GLU A 9 6.21 -0.17 2.54
CA GLU A 9 7.47 -0.45 1.86
C GLU A 9 7.25 -1.01 0.46
N LEU A 10 6.29 -1.94 0.31
CA LEU A 10 5.91 -2.48 -1.00
C LEU A 10 5.48 -1.35 -1.94
N ILE A 11 4.56 -0.51 -1.49
CA ILE A 11 4.00 0.60 -2.28
C ILE A 11 5.10 1.57 -2.70
N TYR A 12 5.85 2.12 -1.73
CA TYR A 12 6.87 3.13 -1.99
C TYR A 12 8.08 2.58 -2.76
N GLY A 13 8.37 1.28 -2.62
CA GLY A 13 9.46 0.61 -3.31
C GLY A 13 9.15 0.26 -4.77
N ASN A 14 7.88 0.01 -5.11
CA ASN A 14 7.50 -0.47 -6.45
C ASN A 14 6.89 0.60 -7.36
N PHE A 15 6.39 1.73 -6.83
CA PHE A 15 5.92 2.82 -7.68
C PHE A 15 7.03 3.35 -8.60
N ARG A 16 6.73 3.42 -9.90
CA ARG A 16 7.65 3.88 -10.96
C ARG A 16 7.28 5.29 -11.44
N GLY A 17 8.11 5.87 -12.30
CA GLY A 17 7.84 7.16 -12.93
C GLY A 17 7.77 8.33 -11.95
N ILE A 18 6.94 9.33 -12.28
CA ILE A 18 6.77 10.57 -11.52
C ILE A 18 6.21 10.29 -10.12
N GLU A 19 5.24 9.38 -10.01
CA GLU A 19 4.62 9.00 -8.73
C GLU A 19 5.67 8.43 -7.76
N GLY A 20 6.50 7.49 -8.24
CA GLY A 20 7.60 6.94 -7.43
C GLY A 20 8.64 7.97 -7.01
N LEU A 21 8.89 9.00 -7.83
CA LEU A 21 9.78 10.11 -7.47
C LEU A 21 9.15 10.99 -6.38
N VAL A 22 7.88 11.35 -6.54
CA VAL A 22 7.10 12.16 -5.59
C VAL A 22 7.00 11.47 -4.23
N LEU A 23 6.67 10.19 -4.20
CA LEU A 23 6.56 9.41 -2.97
C LEU A 23 7.90 9.34 -2.22
N ARG A 24 9.00 8.99 -2.91
CA ARG A 24 10.34 8.96 -2.30
C ARG A 24 10.76 10.34 -1.78
N ARG A 25 10.45 11.41 -2.51
CA ARG A 25 10.73 12.77 -2.05
C ARG A 25 9.92 13.13 -0.80
N SER A 26 8.66 12.70 -0.72
CA SER A 26 7.81 12.94 0.46
C SER A 26 8.38 12.31 1.74
N VAL A 27 9.00 11.13 1.64
CA VAL A 27 9.66 10.46 2.78
C VAL A 27 10.86 11.28 3.27
N GLN A 28 11.72 11.71 2.34
CA GLN A 28 12.90 12.55 2.65
C GLN A 28 12.51 13.89 3.29
N ILE A 29 11.39 14.46 2.85
CA ILE A 29 10.85 15.69 3.44
C ILE A 29 10.42 15.43 4.90
N LYS A 30 9.66 14.36 5.15
CA LYS A 30 9.22 13.98 6.50
C LYS A 30 10.41 13.76 7.43
N GLU A 31 11.45 13.07 6.96
CA GLU A 31 12.70 12.83 7.70
C GLU A 31 13.34 14.13 8.21
N ARG A 32 13.27 15.22 7.42
CA ARG A 32 13.79 16.54 7.80
C ARG A 32 12.82 17.38 8.63
N LEU A 33 11.52 17.20 8.44
CA LEU A 33 10.48 18.01 9.08
C LEU A 33 10.16 17.53 10.50
N ILE A 34 10.11 16.23 10.74
CA ILE A 34 9.75 15.66 12.05
C ILE A 34 10.63 16.18 13.19
N PRO A 35 11.97 16.30 13.05
CA PRO A 35 12.80 16.88 14.11
C PRO A 35 12.40 18.32 14.49
N LYS A 36 11.98 19.13 13.51
CA LYS A 36 11.51 20.50 13.75
C LYS A 36 10.17 20.50 14.49
N LEU A 37 9.24 19.63 14.09
CA LEU A 37 7.94 19.48 14.76
C LEU A 37 8.10 18.96 16.19
N MET A 38 9.07 18.07 16.42
CA MET A 38 9.42 17.55 17.73
C MET A 38 9.92 18.65 18.69
N GLN A 39 10.70 19.62 18.18
CA GLN A 39 11.15 20.78 18.95
C GLN A 39 9.99 21.76 19.24
N ALA A 40 9.15 22.02 18.24
CA ALA A 40 8.03 22.96 18.35
C ALA A 40 6.87 22.43 19.23
N ASN A 41 6.78 21.12 19.43
CA ASN A 41 5.69 20.49 20.19
C ASN A 41 6.24 19.50 21.24
N PRO A 42 6.80 19.98 22.37
CA PRO A 42 7.45 19.13 23.35
C PRO A 42 6.56 18.03 23.95
N GLY A 43 5.25 18.27 24.07
CA GLY A 43 4.27 17.30 24.57
C GLY A 43 4.04 16.09 23.65
N LEU A 44 4.52 16.15 22.40
CA LEU A 44 4.42 15.06 21.41
C LEU A 44 5.78 14.45 21.05
N LYS A 45 6.81 14.71 21.86
CA LYS A 45 8.20 14.34 21.55
C LYS A 45 8.36 12.84 21.30
N GLU A 46 7.71 12.01 22.11
CA GLU A 46 7.78 10.55 21.99
C GLU A 46 7.13 10.06 20.68
N GLN A 47 5.95 10.57 20.33
CA GLN A 47 5.24 10.23 19.10
C GLN A 47 6.04 10.65 17.86
N TYR A 48 6.65 11.83 17.89
CA TYR A 48 7.54 12.28 16.82
C TYR A 48 8.81 11.45 16.72
N ALA A 49 9.42 11.05 17.84
CA ALA A 49 10.58 10.16 17.83
C ALA A 49 10.24 8.79 17.21
N ALA A 50 9.11 8.20 17.59
CA ALA A 50 8.61 6.95 17.02
C ALA A 50 8.33 7.10 15.51
N LYS A 51 7.69 8.22 15.10
CA LYS A 51 7.43 8.51 13.69
C LYS A 51 8.72 8.70 12.89
N LEU A 52 9.72 9.39 13.44
CA LEU A 52 11.01 9.60 12.81
C LEU A 52 11.74 8.27 12.59
N LYS A 53 11.74 7.40 13.61
CA LYS A 53 12.31 6.04 13.49
C LYS A 53 11.66 5.26 12.35
N HIS A 54 10.33 5.28 12.26
CA HIS A 54 9.59 4.63 11.18
C HIS A 54 9.93 5.24 9.82
N VAL A 55 9.95 6.58 9.70
CA VAL A 55 10.29 7.25 8.43
C VAL A 55 11.72 6.92 7.97
N ASN A 56 12.68 6.87 8.90
CA ASN A 56 14.06 6.50 8.60
C ASN A 56 14.16 5.05 8.12
N GLN A 57 13.47 4.12 8.79
CA GLN A 57 13.41 2.71 8.39
C GLN A 57 12.79 2.55 7.00
N LEU A 58 11.68 3.25 6.74
CA LEU A 58 11.03 3.25 5.43
C LEU A 58 12.01 3.77 4.36
N ASN A 59 12.68 4.90 4.62
CA ASN A 59 13.63 5.51 3.70
C ASN A 59 14.82 4.59 3.38
N SER A 60 15.33 3.85 4.37
CA SER A 60 16.40 2.86 4.14
C SER A 60 15.90 1.69 3.31
N THR A 61 14.73 1.13 3.65
CA THR A 61 14.20 -0.07 2.98
C THR A 61 13.84 0.21 1.52
N ILE A 62 13.17 1.32 1.21
CA ILE A 62 12.77 1.65 -0.18
C ILE A 62 13.95 2.00 -1.11
N ARG A 63 15.14 2.23 -0.53
CA ARG A 63 16.39 2.44 -1.28
C ARG A 63 17.19 1.15 -1.45
N ASN A 64 16.87 0.10 -0.69
CA ASN A 64 17.53 -1.19 -0.77
C ASN A 64 16.76 -2.11 -1.72
N ALA A 65 17.27 -2.27 -2.94
CA ALA A 65 16.63 -3.10 -3.97
C ALA A 65 16.44 -4.57 -3.52
N LYS A 66 17.40 -5.13 -2.77
CA LYS A 66 17.32 -6.51 -2.27
C LYS A 66 16.22 -6.67 -1.21
N GLU A 67 16.03 -5.67 -0.36
CA GLU A 67 14.93 -5.69 0.62
C GLU A 67 13.57 -5.60 -0.10
N ILE A 68 13.44 -4.72 -1.10
CA ILE A 68 12.20 -4.63 -1.89
C ILE A 68 11.92 -5.93 -2.64
N GLU A 69 12.94 -6.56 -3.24
CA GLU A 69 12.79 -7.86 -3.88
C GLU A 69 12.35 -8.94 -2.88
N SER A 70 12.94 -8.97 -1.69
CA SER A 70 12.53 -9.88 -0.62
C SER A 70 11.08 -9.63 -0.14
N ILE A 71 10.64 -8.38 -0.13
CA ILE A 71 9.25 -8.02 0.17
C ILE A 71 8.32 -8.50 -0.94
N ASN A 72 8.67 -8.26 -2.21
CA ASN A 72 7.90 -8.69 -3.37
C ASN A 72 7.74 -10.22 -3.40
N ALA A 73 8.79 -10.97 -3.06
CA ALA A 73 8.77 -12.42 -3.01
C ALA A 73 7.77 -12.99 -1.98
N LYS A 74 7.33 -12.20 -0.99
CA LYS A 74 6.31 -12.61 -0.01
C LYS A 74 4.88 -12.56 -0.56
N ILE A 75 4.65 -11.90 -1.69
CA ILE A 75 3.32 -11.76 -2.27
C ILE A 75 2.80 -13.13 -2.72
N GLU A 76 3.62 -13.89 -3.45
CA GLU A 76 3.18 -15.15 -4.05
C GLU A 76 2.70 -16.20 -3.03
N PRO A 77 3.44 -16.52 -1.95
CA PRO A 77 2.95 -17.44 -0.91
C PRO A 77 1.65 -16.96 -0.25
N LEU A 78 1.49 -15.65 -0.14
CA LEU A 78 0.29 -15.05 0.45
C LEU A 78 -0.92 -15.18 -0.49
N LEU A 79 -0.72 -15.08 -1.81
CA LEU A 79 -1.77 -15.33 -2.80
C LEU A 79 -2.10 -16.82 -2.92
N GLU A 80 -1.12 -17.71 -2.76
CA GLU A 80 -1.33 -19.16 -2.75
C GLU A 80 -2.24 -19.58 -1.58
N GLN A 81 -2.02 -19.01 -0.39
CA GLN A 81 -2.92 -19.22 0.76
C GLN A 81 -4.34 -18.73 0.47
N LEU A 82 -4.45 -17.56 -0.18
CA LEU A 82 -5.75 -16.96 -0.51
C LEU A 82 -6.50 -17.80 -1.56
N GLU A 83 -5.79 -18.29 -2.58
CA GLU A 83 -6.31 -19.23 -3.58
C GLU A 83 -6.81 -20.52 -2.90
N GLY A 84 -6.04 -21.09 -1.98
CA GLY A 84 -6.44 -22.31 -1.24
C GLY A 84 -7.76 -22.14 -0.49
N GLN A 85 -7.96 -20.99 0.16
CA GLN A 85 -9.21 -20.67 0.86
C GLN A 85 -10.39 -20.47 -0.12
N LEU A 86 -10.15 -19.73 -1.21
CA LEU A 86 -11.17 -19.38 -2.20
C LEU A 86 -11.59 -20.56 -3.09
N ARG A 87 -10.83 -21.66 -3.09
CA ARG A 87 -11.28 -22.92 -3.71
C ARG A 87 -12.38 -23.62 -2.92
N GLN A 88 -12.50 -23.32 -1.62
CA GLN A 88 -13.46 -23.96 -0.73
C GLN A 88 -14.68 -23.07 -0.45
N THR A 89 -14.54 -21.76 -0.67
CA THR A 89 -15.52 -20.75 -0.23
C THR A 89 -15.69 -19.66 -1.28
N ASP A 90 -16.90 -19.11 -1.39
CA ASP A 90 -17.20 -18.02 -2.34
C ASP A 90 -16.59 -16.67 -1.92
N TRP A 91 -16.53 -16.44 -0.62
CA TRP A 91 -15.90 -15.31 0.03
C TRP A 91 -14.96 -15.84 1.11
N LEU A 92 -14.04 -15.02 1.59
CA LEU A 92 -12.95 -15.51 2.45
C LEU A 92 -13.41 -16.19 3.74
N CYS A 93 -14.59 -15.82 4.25
CA CYS A 93 -15.18 -16.39 5.45
C CYS A 93 -16.45 -17.23 5.19
N GLY A 94 -16.68 -17.70 3.95
CA GLY A 94 -17.81 -18.59 3.62
C GLY A 94 -18.59 -18.12 2.40
N THR A 95 -19.93 -18.08 2.51
CA THR A 95 -20.83 -17.78 1.39
C THR A 95 -21.25 -16.32 1.32
N THR A 96 -20.89 -15.50 2.31
CA THR A 96 -21.25 -14.08 2.38
C THR A 96 -20.02 -13.18 2.52
N TYR A 97 -20.09 -12.01 1.90
CA TYR A 97 -19.06 -10.98 2.02
C TYR A 97 -18.89 -10.54 3.48
N SER A 98 -17.64 -10.39 3.91
CA SER A 98 -17.25 -10.15 5.29
C SER A 98 -16.20 -9.04 5.40
N LEU A 99 -15.82 -8.70 6.63
CA LEU A 99 -14.74 -7.75 6.88
C LEU A 99 -13.40 -8.21 6.27
N ALA A 100 -13.15 -9.51 6.21
CA ALA A 100 -11.95 -10.04 5.58
C ALA A 100 -11.90 -9.63 4.10
N ASP A 101 -13.03 -9.70 3.40
CA ASP A 101 -13.11 -9.34 2.00
C ASP A 101 -12.92 -7.84 1.77
N THR A 102 -13.44 -6.98 2.64
CA THR A 102 -13.18 -5.53 2.62
C THR A 102 -11.69 -5.22 2.71
N VAL A 103 -11.01 -5.87 3.64
CA VAL A 103 -9.56 -5.69 3.84
C VAL A 103 -8.78 -6.14 2.61
N TRP A 104 -9.08 -7.33 2.09
CA TRP A 104 -8.42 -7.87 0.90
C TRP A 104 -8.73 -7.10 -0.38
N THR A 105 -9.88 -6.44 -0.45
CA THR A 105 -10.23 -5.56 -1.56
C THR A 105 -9.18 -4.46 -1.76
N ALA A 106 -8.80 -3.76 -0.70
CA ALA A 106 -7.80 -2.71 -0.76
C ALA A 106 -6.40 -3.26 -1.12
N VAL A 107 -6.03 -4.41 -0.56
CA VAL A 107 -4.73 -5.05 -0.79
C VAL A 107 -4.57 -5.51 -2.24
N LEU A 108 -5.57 -6.22 -2.77
CA LEU A 108 -5.55 -6.69 -4.15
C LEU A 108 -5.59 -5.54 -5.14
N ASN A 109 -6.29 -4.44 -4.82
CA ASN A 109 -6.24 -3.23 -5.63
C ASN A 109 -4.81 -2.65 -5.69
N TRP A 110 -4.13 -2.53 -4.55
CA TRP A 110 -2.73 -2.09 -4.52
C TRP A 110 -1.82 -3.00 -5.36
N PHE A 111 -1.99 -4.32 -5.26
CA PHE A 111 -1.19 -5.25 -6.06
C PHE A 111 -1.44 -5.07 -7.55
N ASP A 112 -2.70 -4.84 -7.96
CA ASP A 112 -3.06 -4.58 -9.36
C ASP A 112 -2.47 -3.25 -9.86
N GLU A 113 -2.54 -2.17 -9.07
CA GLU A 113 -1.93 -0.88 -9.37
C GLU A 113 -0.41 -0.98 -9.53
N LEU A 114 0.24 -1.75 -8.65
CA LEU A 114 1.68 -2.02 -8.68
C LEU A 114 2.10 -3.04 -9.76
N LYS A 115 1.17 -3.45 -10.64
CA LYS A 115 1.40 -4.34 -11.78
C LYS A 115 1.77 -5.79 -11.40
N PHE A 116 1.36 -6.24 -10.23
CA PHE A 116 1.43 -7.65 -9.84
C PHE A 116 0.27 -8.50 -10.39
N GLY A 117 -0.56 -7.94 -11.29
CA GLY A 117 -1.69 -8.62 -11.90
C GLY A 117 -1.36 -9.94 -12.60
N SER A 118 -0.12 -10.10 -13.07
CA SER A 118 0.37 -11.36 -13.65
C SER A 118 0.35 -12.52 -12.66
N LEU A 119 0.41 -12.26 -11.35
CA LEU A 119 0.41 -13.31 -10.33
C LEU A 119 -0.90 -14.09 -10.25
N TRP A 120 -2.02 -13.51 -10.70
CA TRP A 120 -3.30 -14.20 -10.82
C TRP A 120 -3.82 -14.21 -12.27
N ALA A 121 -2.97 -13.84 -13.23
CA ALA A 121 -3.21 -14.07 -14.65
C ALA A 121 -2.86 -15.52 -15.04
N ASP A 122 -3.13 -15.89 -16.29
CA ASP A 122 -2.67 -17.14 -16.92
C ASP A 122 -3.00 -18.43 -16.15
N ASN A 123 -4.14 -18.43 -15.45
CA ASN A 123 -4.65 -19.56 -14.66
C ASN A 123 -3.77 -20.00 -13.48
N LYS A 124 -2.82 -19.17 -13.02
CA LYS A 124 -1.99 -19.49 -11.84
C LYS A 124 -2.81 -19.54 -10.54
N HIS A 125 -3.71 -18.57 -10.36
CA HIS A 125 -4.64 -18.50 -9.22
C HIS A 125 -6.07 -18.21 -9.71
N PRO A 126 -6.78 -19.21 -10.28
CA PRO A 126 -8.08 -19.01 -10.92
C PRO A 126 -9.20 -18.63 -9.93
N ALA A 127 -9.21 -19.18 -8.72
CA ALA A 127 -10.23 -18.85 -7.72
C ALA A 127 -10.03 -17.40 -7.23
N LEU A 128 -8.78 -17.00 -7.00
CA LEU A 128 -8.42 -15.62 -6.69
C LEU A 128 -8.81 -14.65 -7.80
N ARG A 129 -8.56 -15.00 -9.07
CA ARG A 129 -8.96 -14.17 -10.21
C ARG A 129 -10.48 -13.97 -10.26
N ALA A 130 -11.24 -15.05 -10.10
CA ALA A 130 -12.71 -14.98 -10.07
C ALA A 130 -13.22 -14.13 -8.90
N TYR A 131 -12.62 -14.31 -7.72
CA TYR A 131 -12.89 -13.53 -6.53
C TYR A 131 -12.61 -12.03 -6.74
N PHE A 132 -11.45 -11.67 -7.28
CA PHE A 132 -11.09 -10.27 -7.50
C PHE A 132 -11.97 -9.60 -8.56
N ASN A 133 -12.35 -10.33 -9.63
CA ASN A 133 -13.34 -9.85 -10.58
C ASN A 133 -14.69 -9.60 -9.92
N ARG A 134 -15.13 -10.50 -9.03
CA ARG A 134 -16.35 -10.32 -8.23
C ARG A 134 -16.26 -9.07 -7.35
N LEU A 135 -15.11 -8.80 -6.73
CA LEU A 135 -14.87 -7.57 -5.95
C LEU A 135 -14.98 -6.31 -6.82
N LYS A 136 -14.33 -6.28 -7.99
CA LYS A 136 -14.34 -5.13 -8.91
C LYS A 136 -15.74 -4.79 -9.43
N SER A 137 -16.60 -5.78 -9.57
CA SER A 137 -17.99 -5.59 -10.02
C SER A 137 -18.92 -5.02 -8.93
N ARG A 138 -18.48 -4.91 -7.67
CA ARG A 138 -19.31 -4.37 -6.60
C ARG A 138 -19.46 -2.85 -6.75
N PRO A 139 -20.67 -2.29 -6.55
CA PRO A 139 -20.87 -0.84 -6.52
C PRO A 139 -19.94 -0.14 -5.53
N SER A 140 -19.71 -0.75 -4.35
CA SER A 140 -18.81 -0.21 -3.33
C SER A 140 -17.36 -0.08 -3.82
N PHE A 141 -16.89 -1.01 -4.67
CA PHE A 141 -15.54 -0.94 -5.25
C PHE A 141 -15.45 0.25 -6.20
N ILE A 142 -16.47 0.43 -7.04
CA ILE A 142 -16.51 1.52 -8.02
C ILE A 142 -16.47 2.86 -7.28
N THR A 143 -17.35 3.06 -6.29
CA THR A 143 -17.46 4.31 -5.54
C THR A 143 -16.24 4.61 -4.65
N ALA A 144 -15.64 3.59 -4.03
CA ALA A 144 -14.58 3.81 -3.05
C ALA A 144 -13.16 3.77 -3.64
N ILE A 145 -12.97 3.10 -4.77
CA ILE A 145 -11.64 2.84 -5.35
C ILE A 145 -11.57 3.38 -6.76
N LYS A 146 -12.48 2.97 -7.66
CA LYS A 146 -12.39 3.38 -9.07
C LYS A 146 -12.62 4.89 -9.28
N SER A 147 -13.52 5.49 -8.49
CA SER A 147 -13.74 6.93 -8.50
C SER A 147 -12.84 7.70 -7.52
N ASP A 148 -11.92 7.02 -6.82
CA ASP A 148 -10.91 7.67 -5.99
C ASP A 148 -9.77 8.13 -6.90
N GLU A 149 -9.89 9.35 -7.43
CA GLU A 149 -8.81 9.96 -8.16
C GLU A 149 -7.67 10.27 -7.20
N MET A 150 -6.46 9.78 -7.50
CA MET A 150 -5.27 10.13 -6.74
C MET A 150 -5.21 11.66 -6.63
N PRO A 151 -5.14 12.24 -5.42
CA PRO A 151 -5.26 13.67 -5.26
C PRO A 151 -3.90 14.32 -5.56
N LEU A 152 -3.37 14.09 -6.77
CA LEU A 152 -2.19 14.77 -7.31
C LEU A 152 -2.26 16.28 -7.07
N PRO A 153 -3.42 16.97 -7.21
CA PRO A 153 -3.55 18.37 -6.80
C PRO A 153 -3.24 18.62 -5.31
N MET A 154 -3.68 17.77 -4.38
CA MET A 154 -3.34 17.91 -2.95
C MET A 154 -1.88 17.55 -2.67
N ILE A 155 -1.32 16.54 -3.33
CA ILE A 155 0.09 16.17 -3.17
C ILE A 155 0.98 17.31 -3.67
N LEU A 156 0.66 17.89 -4.82
CA LEU A 156 1.32 19.07 -5.38
C LEU A 156 1.14 20.29 -4.47
N ALA A 157 -0.07 20.53 -3.94
CA ALA A 157 -0.33 21.61 -2.99
C ALA A 157 0.46 21.43 -1.68
N GLY A 158 0.55 20.20 -1.17
CA GLY A 158 1.35 19.84 0.00
C GLY A 158 2.84 20.05 -0.22
N LEU A 159 3.37 19.62 -1.37
CA LEU A 159 4.76 19.88 -1.76
C LEU A 159 5.01 21.39 -1.91
N ARG A 160 4.10 22.14 -2.53
CA ARG A 160 4.21 23.60 -2.67
C ARG A 160 4.31 24.31 -1.32
N ARG A 161 3.47 23.95 -0.34
CA ARG A 161 3.55 24.49 1.04
C ARG A 161 4.89 24.19 1.71
N ILE A 162 5.41 22.98 1.53
CA ILE A 162 6.68 22.55 2.13
C ILE A 162 7.88 23.27 1.49
N PHE A 163 7.86 23.50 0.18
CA PHE A 163 8.97 24.14 -0.54
C PHE A 163 8.92 25.67 -0.53
N LEU A 164 7.74 26.29 -0.38
CA LEU A 164 7.60 27.75 -0.38
C LEU A 164 7.54 28.36 1.02
N SER A 165 7.46 27.56 2.09
CA SER A 165 7.35 28.08 3.48
C SER A 165 6.29 29.20 3.59
N ILE A 166 5.09 28.91 3.08
CA ILE A 166 3.84 29.64 3.36
C ILE A 166 2.86 28.62 3.93
#